data_AF-A0A954JGU2-F1
#
_entry.id   AF-A0A954JGU2-F1
#
_cell.length_a   1.000
_cell.length_b   1.000
_cell.length_c   1.000
_cell.angle_alpha   90.00
_cell.angle_beta   90.00
_cell.angle_gamma   90.00
#
_symmetry.space_group_name_H-M   'P 1'
#
loop_
_entity.id
_entity.type
_entity.pdbx_description
1 polymer ?
#
loop_
_entity_poly.entity_id
_entity_poly.type
_entity_poly.pdbx_seq_one_letter_code
_entity_poly.pdbx_strand_id
1 'polypeptide(L)'
;MPKPYLGLLALFVTSVMAFAGPVEDNIAAIKSVPPRGEQNVAAAKAASWLSQSATADDLVPILAAMNNADPLAANWLRGAFESVTARTISDQKFPADQIEAFAKDTSNTPRVRRLAYEWLIKVDESAPKRFDLLNDPSPEMRRDAVAALIEQAEQADEDASRAIWQKAIVAAVDEDQVDTISKALKKLDIPFNYVDHFGLVVDWYVIGPFDNREMKGFPVPYPPEKEVRLDATYEGQKGPVKWEQFHSEESDGAFDLAKLTEPHKGAVDYIYTEFNAGGAQDVEFRLGTANAWKLWVNDELVFAREEYHRGMRFDQYIVPGKLRAGKNSILIKVCQNEQDQDWAQRWAVQFRICNTEGRAVHPVE
;
A
#
# COMPACT_ATOMS: atom_id res chain seq x y z
N MET A 1 -15.33 -79.17 18.59
CA MET A 1 -15.67 -77.82 18.08
C MET A 1 -15.72 -76.83 19.24
N PRO A 2 -14.70 -76.00 19.46
CA PRO A 2 -14.80 -74.81 20.30
C PRO A 2 -14.86 -73.54 19.43
N LYS A 3 -15.73 -72.59 19.78
CA LYS A 3 -15.88 -71.28 19.12
C LYS A 3 -14.70 -70.36 19.48
N PRO A 4 -14.12 -69.59 18.54
CA PRO A 4 -13.14 -68.56 18.88
C PRO A 4 -13.84 -67.29 19.38
N TYR A 5 -13.34 -66.75 20.48
CA TYR A 5 -13.72 -65.45 21.03
C TYR A 5 -13.13 -64.31 20.19
N LEU A 6 -13.97 -63.37 19.78
CA LEU A 6 -13.58 -62.13 19.11
C LEU A 6 -13.10 -61.13 20.18
N GLY A 7 -11.79 -60.87 20.26
CA GLY A 7 -11.22 -59.86 21.14
C GLY A 7 -11.37 -58.47 20.51
N LEU A 8 -12.14 -57.59 21.16
CA LEU A 8 -12.28 -56.18 20.80
C LEU A 8 -11.03 -55.42 21.29
N LEU A 9 -10.15 -55.03 20.37
CA LEU A 9 -8.98 -54.20 20.67
C LEU A 9 -9.41 -52.73 20.72
N ALA A 10 -9.51 -52.16 21.92
CA ALA A 10 -9.78 -50.73 22.10
C ALA A 10 -8.48 -49.93 21.84
N LEU A 11 -8.42 -49.21 20.72
CA LEU A 11 -7.37 -48.21 20.48
C LEU A 11 -7.63 -46.99 21.38
N PHE A 12 -6.80 -46.79 22.40
CA PHE A 12 -6.72 -45.53 23.13
C PHE A 12 -5.91 -44.53 22.29
N VAL A 13 -6.59 -43.55 21.69
CA VAL A 13 -5.94 -42.36 21.13
C VAL A 13 -5.65 -41.43 22.29
N THR A 14 -4.41 -41.43 22.79
CA THR A 14 -3.93 -40.44 23.74
C THR A 14 -3.71 -39.12 23.02
N SER A 15 -4.67 -38.20 23.13
CA SER A 15 -4.49 -36.80 22.74
C SER A 15 -3.47 -36.16 23.67
N VAL A 16 -2.26 -35.89 23.17
CA VAL A 16 -1.26 -35.09 23.89
C VAL A 16 -1.73 -33.63 23.82
N MET A 17 -2.30 -33.11 24.90
CA MET A 17 -2.44 -31.67 25.07
C MET A 17 -1.04 -31.09 25.28
N ALA A 18 -0.50 -30.40 24.29
CA ALA A 18 0.70 -29.59 24.46
C ALA A 18 0.37 -28.43 25.41
N PHE A 19 1.01 -28.38 26.57
CA PHE A 19 0.98 -27.19 27.43
C PHE A 19 1.81 -26.10 26.73
N ALA A 20 1.20 -24.94 26.48
CA ALA A 20 1.90 -23.75 26.01
C ALA A 20 2.98 -23.37 27.04
N GLY A 21 4.14 -22.92 26.56
CA GLY A 21 5.22 -22.46 27.43
C GLY A 21 4.94 -21.06 27.98
N PRO A 22 5.79 -20.59 28.92
CA PRO A 22 5.63 -19.26 29.52
C PRO A 22 5.65 -18.12 28.48
N VAL A 23 6.38 -18.28 27.37
CA VAL A 23 6.47 -17.25 26.33
C VAL A 23 5.16 -17.17 25.54
N GLU A 24 4.62 -18.31 25.12
CA GLU A 24 3.35 -18.39 24.41
C GLU A 24 2.18 -17.84 25.26
N ASP A 25 2.14 -18.18 26.55
CA ASP A 25 1.13 -17.68 27.48
C ASP A 25 1.18 -16.15 27.61
N ASN A 26 2.38 -15.57 27.73
CA ASN A 26 2.54 -14.13 27.84
C ASN A 26 2.23 -13.41 26.52
N ILE A 27 2.59 -13.98 25.38
CA ILE A 27 2.18 -13.47 24.06
C ILE A 27 0.65 -13.48 23.94
N ALA A 28 -0.01 -14.59 24.33
CA ALA A 28 -1.46 -14.70 24.28
C ALA A 28 -2.15 -13.65 25.18
N ALA A 29 -1.63 -13.42 26.38
CA ALA A 29 -2.14 -12.39 27.28
C ALA A 29 -2.04 -10.98 26.65
N ILE A 30 -0.94 -10.65 25.97
CA ILE A 30 -0.79 -9.37 25.27
C ILE A 30 -1.78 -9.24 24.11
N LYS A 31 -1.99 -10.31 23.34
CA LYS A 31 -2.91 -10.30 22.19
C LYS A 31 -4.40 -10.31 22.58
N SER A 32 -4.73 -10.61 23.83
CA SER A 32 -6.11 -10.60 24.32
C SER A 32 -6.63 -9.21 24.72
N VAL A 33 -5.78 -8.16 24.65
CA VAL A 33 -6.18 -6.82 25.06
C VAL A 33 -7.23 -6.25 24.08
N PRO A 34 -8.40 -5.79 24.55
CA PRO A 34 -9.40 -5.19 23.68
C PRO A 34 -8.88 -3.91 23.01
N PRO A 35 -9.44 -3.50 21.86
CA PRO A 35 -8.97 -2.33 21.09
C PRO A 35 -8.92 -1.01 21.86
N ARG A 36 -9.67 -0.88 22.97
CA ARG A 36 -9.66 0.31 23.85
C ARG A 36 -8.67 0.22 25.01
N GLY A 37 -7.86 -0.84 25.09
CA GLY A 37 -6.85 -1.03 26.13
C GLY A 37 -7.41 -1.32 27.53
N GLU A 38 -8.70 -1.65 27.63
CA GLU A 38 -9.36 -1.98 28.90
C GLU A 38 -8.79 -3.30 29.47
N GLN A 39 -8.73 -3.42 30.80
CA GLN A 39 -8.26 -4.64 31.50
C GLN A 39 -6.82 -5.09 31.16
N ASN A 40 -5.95 -4.15 30.76
CA ASN A 40 -4.57 -4.44 30.31
C ASN A 40 -3.58 -4.92 31.39
N VAL A 41 -4.00 -5.09 32.66
CA VAL A 41 -3.09 -5.45 33.76
C VAL A 41 -2.38 -6.79 33.51
N ALA A 42 -3.09 -7.76 32.93
CA ALA A 42 -2.51 -9.06 32.57
C ALA A 42 -1.44 -8.90 31.48
N ALA A 43 -1.75 -8.12 30.45
CA ALA A 43 -0.80 -7.78 29.41
C ALA A 43 0.42 -7.03 30.00
N ALA A 44 0.22 -6.07 30.91
CA ALA A 44 1.28 -5.27 31.57
C ALA A 44 2.33 -6.18 32.21
N LYS A 45 1.83 -7.17 32.97
CA LYS A 45 2.67 -8.19 33.59
C LYS A 45 3.34 -9.07 32.55
N ALA A 46 2.63 -9.45 31.50
CA ALA A 46 3.15 -10.31 30.45
C ALA A 46 4.27 -9.66 29.62
N ALA A 47 4.10 -8.41 29.19
CA ALA A 47 5.16 -7.67 28.50
C ALA A 47 6.36 -7.43 29.41
N SER A 48 6.14 -7.07 30.68
CA SER A 48 7.22 -6.95 31.66
C SER A 48 7.98 -8.26 31.84
N TRP A 49 7.27 -9.39 31.90
CA TRP A 49 7.87 -10.71 31.99
C TRP A 49 8.70 -11.05 30.76
N LEU A 50 8.14 -10.86 29.54
CA LEU A 50 8.86 -11.10 28.29
C LEU A 50 10.13 -10.23 28.22
N SER A 51 10.03 -8.93 28.51
CA SER A 51 11.18 -8.02 28.53
C SER A 51 12.30 -8.48 29.46
N GLN A 52 11.98 -9.06 30.63
CA GLN A 52 12.97 -9.40 31.66
C GLN A 52 13.47 -10.83 31.60
N SER A 53 12.62 -11.78 31.21
CA SER A 53 12.85 -13.21 31.41
C SER A 53 13.04 -13.99 30.12
N ALA A 54 12.53 -13.49 28.99
CA ALA A 54 12.72 -14.15 27.70
C ALA A 54 14.21 -14.14 27.29
N THR A 55 14.60 -15.08 26.45
CA THR A 55 15.97 -15.36 26.06
C THR A 55 16.18 -15.14 24.56
N ALA A 56 17.39 -15.41 24.06
CA ALA A 56 17.68 -15.33 22.63
C ALA A 56 16.75 -16.22 21.78
N ASP A 57 16.43 -17.42 22.28
CA ASP A 57 15.57 -18.39 21.57
C ASP A 57 14.12 -17.88 21.40
N ASP A 58 13.71 -16.90 22.21
CA ASP A 58 12.35 -16.36 22.23
C ASP A 58 12.17 -15.16 21.27
N LEU A 59 13.25 -14.62 20.70
CA LEU A 59 13.18 -13.45 19.81
C LEU A 59 12.35 -13.71 18.55
N VAL A 60 12.54 -14.87 17.91
CA VAL A 60 11.77 -15.25 16.71
C VAL A 60 10.29 -15.50 17.04
N PRO A 61 9.93 -16.26 18.10
CA PRO A 61 8.54 -16.35 18.55
C PRO A 61 7.87 -15.00 18.82
N ILE A 62 8.58 -14.06 19.47
CA ILE A 62 8.05 -12.71 19.74
C ILE A 62 7.82 -11.94 18.44
N LEU A 63 8.76 -12.00 17.48
CA LEU A 63 8.59 -11.38 16.15
C LEU A 63 7.40 -12.00 15.40
N ALA A 64 7.33 -13.33 15.32
CA ALA A 64 6.28 -14.05 14.61
C ALA A 64 4.88 -13.69 15.17
N ALA A 65 4.77 -13.49 16.48
CA ALA A 65 3.53 -13.08 17.12
C ALA A 65 3.04 -11.68 16.69
N MET A 66 3.92 -10.81 16.19
CA MET A 66 3.56 -9.49 15.69
C MET A 66 2.89 -9.52 14.31
N ASN A 67 3.11 -10.56 13.50
CA ASN A 67 2.57 -10.63 12.13
C ASN A 67 1.03 -10.51 12.09
N ASN A 68 0.36 -11.02 13.13
CA ASN A 68 -1.09 -11.06 13.26
C ASN A 68 -1.58 -10.42 14.58
N ALA A 69 -0.81 -9.48 15.12
CA ALA A 69 -1.21 -8.68 16.27
C ALA A 69 -1.92 -7.41 15.81
N ASP A 70 -2.94 -6.98 16.55
CA ASP A 70 -3.49 -5.63 16.38
C ASP A 70 -2.43 -4.57 16.73
N PRO A 71 -2.64 -3.28 16.36
CA PRO A 71 -1.65 -2.24 16.59
C PRO A 71 -1.22 -2.06 18.06
N LEU A 72 -2.11 -2.31 19.02
CA LEU A 72 -1.82 -2.20 20.44
C LEU A 72 -0.93 -3.36 20.88
N ALA A 73 -1.33 -4.59 20.60
CA ALA A 73 -0.54 -5.78 20.93
C ALA A 73 0.83 -5.78 20.23
N ALA A 74 0.89 -5.37 18.97
CA ALA A 74 2.14 -5.25 18.22
C ALA A 74 3.12 -4.25 18.87
N ASN A 75 2.62 -3.14 19.42
CA ASN A 75 3.46 -2.16 20.12
C ASN A 75 4.08 -2.73 21.40
N TRP A 76 3.30 -3.51 22.14
CA TRP A 76 3.74 -4.16 23.37
C TRP A 76 4.79 -5.24 23.10
N LEU A 77 4.53 -6.10 22.11
CA LEU A 77 5.47 -7.12 21.67
C LEU A 77 6.77 -6.50 21.14
N ARG A 78 6.70 -5.37 20.41
CA ARG A 78 7.88 -4.64 19.95
C ARG A 78 8.76 -4.19 21.12
N GLY A 79 8.18 -3.58 22.16
CA GLY A 79 8.96 -3.17 23.34
C GLY A 79 9.61 -4.35 24.06
N ALA A 80 8.92 -5.49 24.14
CA ALA A 80 9.49 -6.72 24.67
C ALA A 80 10.66 -7.24 23.80
N PHE A 81 10.46 -7.35 22.49
CA PHE A 81 11.49 -7.76 21.53
C PHE A 81 12.75 -6.88 21.62
N GLU A 82 12.59 -5.56 21.63
CA GLU A 82 13.71 -4.61 21.71
C GLU A 82 14.47 -4.75 23.03
N SER A 83 13.76 -4.97 24.14
CA SER A 83 14.37 -5.20 25.46
C SER A 83 15.20 -6.48 25.49
N VAL A 84 14.65 -7.58 24.96
CA VAL A 84 15.34 -8.88 24.87
C VAL A 84 16.52 -8.77 23.91
N THR A 85 16.34 -8.12 22.77
CA THR A 85 17.39 -7.93 21.76
C THR A 85 18.57 -7.17 22.32
N ALA A 86 18.33 -6.02 22.97
CA ALA A 86 19.39 -5.22 23.59
C ALA A 86 20.20 -6.01 24.62
N ARG A 87 19.53 -6.81 25.47
CA ARG A 87 20.19 -7.70 26.43
C ARG A 87 21.02 -8.78 25.73
N THR A 88 20.44 -9.48 24.75
CA THR A 88 21.15 -10.57 24.05
C THR A 88 22.36 -10.09 23.26
N ILE A 89 22.34 -8.86 22.73
CA ILE A 89 23.52 -8.23 22.11
C ILE A 89 24.60 -7.97 23.17
N SER A 90 24.23 -7.35 24.30
CA SER A 90 25.17 -7.11 25.41
C SER A 90 25.79 -8.41 25.94
N ASP A 91 25.02 -9.50 25.96
CA ASP A 91 25.45 -10.80 26.43
C ASP A 91 26.18 -11.62 25.35
N GLN A 92 26.38 -11.08 24.14
CA GLN A 92 26.97 -11.77 22.98
C GLN A 92 26.24 -13.07 22.59
N LYS A 93 24.93 -13.09 22.80
CA LYS A 93 24.03 -14.23 22.51
C LYS A 93 22.97 -13.89 21.45
N PHE A 94 23.11 -12.76 20.76
CA PHE A 94 22.16 -12.38 19.73
C PHE A 94 22.12 -13.43 18.61
N PRO A 95 20.95 -14.01 18.30
CA PRO A 95 20.81 -15.11 17.34
C PRO A 95 20.75 -14.57 15.90
N ALA A 96 21.87 -14.04 15.41
CA ALA A 96 21.94 -13.32 14.14
C ALA A 96 21.41 -14.13 12.95
N ASP A 97 21.77 -15.42 12.84
CA ASP A 97 21.33 -16.30 11.75
C ASP A 97 19.81 -16.49 11.74
N GLN A 98 19.19 -16.66 12.91
CA GLN A 98 17.75 -16.82 13.04
C GLN A 98 16.99 -15.53 12.72
N ILE A 99 17.52 -14.38 13.16
CA ILE A 99 16.93 -13.07 12.86
C ILE A 99 17.08 -12.73 11.38
N GLU A 100 18.22 -13.07 10.76
CA GLU A 100 18.40 -12.95 9.32
C GLU A 100 17.41 -13.82 8.54
N ALA A 101 17.27 -15.09 8.92
CA ALA A 101 16.31 -15.99 8.28
C ALA A 101 14.87 -15.45 8.38
N PHE A 102 14.48 -14.94 9.56
CA PHE A 102 13.19 -14.30 9.76
C PHE A 102 13.02 -13.04 8.87
N ALA A 103 14.03 -12.18 8.83
CA ALA A 103 14.00 -10.97 8.01
C ALA A 103 13.94 -11.29 6.50
N LYS A 104 14.49 -12.42 6.04
CA LYS A 104 14.45 -12.85 4.63
C LYS A 104 13.13 -13.51 4.23
N ASP A 105 12.40 -14.07 5.19
CA ASP A 105 11.13 -14.74 4.91
C ASP A 105 10.02 -13.72 4.63
N THR A 106 9.69 -13.56 3.35
CA THR A 106 8.69 -12.61 2.83
C THR A 106 7.25 -12.99 3.16
N SER A 107 7.00 -14.14 3.80
CA SER A 107 5.67 -14.47 4.33
C SER A 107 5.35 -13.69 5.62
N ASN A 108 6.38 -13.16 6.30
CA ASN A 108 6.23 -12.28 7.44
C ASN A 108 5.83 -10.87 7.02
N THR A 109 5.09 -10.16 7.87
CA THR A 109 4.62 -8.81 7.59
C THR A 109 5.81 -7.85 7.37
N PRO A 110 5.82 -7.01 6.32
CA PRO A 110 6.92 -6.09 6.01
C PRO A 110 7.47 -5.30 7.20
N ARG A 111 6.59 -4.74 8.03
CA ARG A 111 6.96 -3.95 9.22
C ARG A 111 7.72 -4.76 10.29
N VAL A 112 7.43 -6.06 10.40
CA VAL A 112 8.08 -6.94 11.39
C VAL A 112 9.42 -7.41 10.85
N ARG A 113 9.49 -7.76 9.56
CA ARG A 113 10.75 -8.05 8.86
C ARG A 113 11.72 -6.87 8.93
N ARG A 114 11.20 -5.64 8.74
CA ARG A 114 11.97 -4.40 8.90
C ARG A 114 12.61 -4.30 10.28
N LEU A 115 11.83 -4.52 11.35
CA LEU A 115 12.34 -4.46 12.72
C LEU A 115 13.47 -5.48 12.94
N ALA A 116 13.30 -6.72 12.47
CA ALA A 116 14.33 -7.75 12.53
C ALA A 116 15.61 -7.31 11.77
N TYR A 117 15.44 -6.80 10.55
CA TYR A 117 16.52 -6.32 9.69
C TYR A 117 17.30 -5.15 10.31
N GLU A 118 16.62 -4.16 10.91
CA GLU A 118 17.27 -3.02 11.56
C GLU A 118 18.16 -3.44 12.74
N TRP A 119 17.72 -4.41 13.53
CA TRP A 119 18.54 -4.94 14.63
C TRP A 119 19.69 -5.80 14.13
N LEU A 120 19.49 -6.56 13.05
CA LEU A 120 20.57 -7.33 12.42
C LEU A 120 21.70 -6.42 11.93
N ILE A 121 21.39 -5.30 11.24
CA ILE A 121 22.41 -4.37 10.74
C ILE A 121 23.23 -3.74 11.88
N LYS A 122 22.62 -3.49 13.04
CA LYS A 122 23.33 -2.95 14.22
C LYS A 122 24.40 -3.91 14.77
N VAL A 123 24.26 -5.21 14.50
CA VAL A 123 25.19 -6.25 14.97
C VAL A 123 26.13 -6.70 13.85
N ASP A 124 25.66 -6.69 12.61
CA ASP A 124 26.43 -7.04 11.42
C ASP A 124 26.19 -6.05 10.28
N GLU A 125 27.12 -5.11 10.13
CA GLU A 125 27.12 -4.10 9.06
C GLU A 125 27.18 -4.70 7.65
N SER A 126 27.60 -5.95 7.51
CA SER A 126 27.65 -6.64 6.22
C SER A 126 26.31 -7.27 5.82
N ALA A 127 25.33 -7.32 6.74
CA ALA A 127 24.02 -7.89 6.51
C ALA A 127 23.33 -7.42 5.22
N PRO A 128 23.31 -6.12 4.86
CA PRO A 128 22.65 -5.66 3.64
C PRO A 128 23.11 -6.38 2.36
N LYS A 129 24.37 -6.83 2.30
CA LYS A 129 24.93 -7.54 1.13
C LYS A 129 24.32 -8.92 0.91
N ARG A 130 23.59 -9.46 1.89
CA ARG A 130 22.98 -10.78 1.87
C ARG A 130 21.48 -10.76 1.56
N PHE A 131 20.91 -9.59 1.25
CA PHE A 131 19.50 -9.40 0.93
C PHE A 131 19.33 -8.87 -0.50
N ASP A 132 18.29 -9.34 -1.20
CA ASP A 132 17.83 -8.73 -2.46
C ASP A 132 16.72 -7.71 -2.16
N LEU A 133 17.13 -6.51 -1.72
CA LEU A 133 16.20 -5.50 -1.23
C LEU A 133 15.48 -4.70 -2.33
N LEU A 134 16.02 -4.66 -3.54
CA LEU A 134 15.45 -3.85 -4.64
C LEU A 134 14.11 -4.40 -5.14
N ASN A 135 13.90 -5.71 -5.00
CA ASN A 135 12.66 -6.39 -5.33
C ASN A 135 11.92 -6.88 -4.09
N ASP A 136 12.34 -6.45 -2.90
CA ASP A 136 11.74 -6.92 -1.65
C ASP A 136 10.34 -6.33 -1.47
N PRO A 137 9.32 -7.13 -1.11
CA PRO A 137 7.95 -6.66 -0.96
C PRO A 137 7.78 -5.62 0.16
N SER A 138 8.77 -5.44 1.04
CA SER A 138 8.79 -4.39 2.06
C SER A 138 9.15 -3.03 1.48
N PRO A 139 8.21 -2.05 1.47
CA PRO A 139 8.47 -0.72 0.89
C PRO A 139 9.64 -0.01 1.58
N GLU A 140 9.73 -0.07 2.91
CA GLU A 140 10.78 0.60 3.67
C GLU A 140 12.17 0.01 3.39
N MET A 141 12.28 -1.32 3.26
CA MET A 141 13.56 -1.97 2.98
C MET A 141 14.01 -1.72 1.53
N ARG A 142 13.07 -1.71 0.58
CA ARG A 142 13.33 -1.36 -0.81
C ARG A 142 13.74 0.11 -0.97
N ARG A 143 13.06 1.02 -0.27
CA ARG A 143 13.40 2.44 -0.25
C ARG A 143 14.85 2.68 0.17
N ASP A 144 15.31 2.02 1.23
CA ASP A 144 16.70 2.10 1.69
C ASP A 144 17.69 1.57 0.64
N ALA A 145 17.34 0.48 -0.05
CA ALA A 145 18.18 -0.08 -1.10
C ALA A 145 18.29 0.85 -2.33
N VAL A 146 17.18 1.50 -2.70
CA VAL A 146 17.18 2.55 -3.73
C VAL A 146 18.01 3.74 -3.28
N ALA A 147 17.89 4.19 -2.03
CA ALA A 147 18.69 5.28 -1.49
C ALA A 147 20.20 4.97 -1.55
N ALA A 148 20.60 3.74 -1.24
CA ALA A 148 21.99 3.31 -1.37
C ALA A 148 22.49 3.33 -2.83
N LEU A 149 21.63 3.01 -3.81
CA LEU A 149 21.98 3.14 -5.23
C LEU A 149 22.08 4.61 -5.66
N ILE A 150 21.20 5.48 -5.16
CA ILE A 150 21.27 6.93 -5.42
C ILE A 150 22.63 7.46 -4.94
N GLU A 151 23.01 7.18 -3.70
CA GLU A 151 24.31 7.59 -3.14
C GLU A 151 25.50 7.03 -3.94
N GLN A 152 25.45 5.74 -4.31
CA GLN A 152 26.49 5.12 -5.13
C GLN A 152 26.63 5.79 -6.50
N ALA A 153 25.51 6.12 -7.14
CA ALA A 153 25.51 6.74 -8.46
C ALA A 153 26.01 8.19 -8.42
N GLU A 154 25.75 8.94 -7.35
CA GLU A 154 26.28 10.29 -7.14
C GLU A 154 27.80 10.33 -6.92
N GLN A 155 28.37 9.25 -6.39
CA GLN A 155 29.82 9.11 -6.13
C GLN A 155 30.59 8.45 -7.28
N ALA A 156 29.88 7.85 -8.25
CA ALA A 156 30.47 7.12 -9.36
C ALA A 156 30.91 8.07 -10.50
N ASP A 157 31.82 7.58 -11.35
CA ASP A 157 32.10 8.23 -12.64
C ASP A 157 30.89 8.14 -13.59
N GLU A 158 30.94 8.89 -14.70
CA GLU A 158 29.80 9.00 -15.63
C GLU A 158 29.37 7.63 -16.21
N ASP A 159 30.33 6.78 -16.55
CA ASP A 159 30.06 5.47 -17.15
C ASP A 159 29.42 4.52 -16.12
N ALA A 160 29.95 4.47 -14.90
CA ALA A 160 29.43 3.63 -13.83
C ALA A 160 28.07 4.16 -13.30
N SER A 161 27.92 5.47 -13.13
CA SER A 161 26.68 6.09 -12.63
C SER A 161 25.49 5.81 -13.54
N ARG A 162 25.68 5.78 -14.88
CA ARG A 162 24.63 5.44 -15.85
C ARG A 162 23.95 4.10 -15.53
N ALA A 163 24.75 3.05 -15.30
CA ALA A 163 24.23 1.72 -14.98
C ALA A 163 23.53 1.68 -13.61
N ILE A 164 24.04 2.43 -12.63
CA ILE A 164 23.47 2.48 -11.28
C ILE A 164 22.12 3.23 -11.30
N TRP A 165 22.02 4.36 -12.01
CA TRP A 165 20.76 5.09 -12.16
C TRP A 165 19.67 4.27 -12.85
N GLN A 166 20.04 3.54 -13.91
CA GLN A 166 19.11 2.63 -14.60
C GLN A 166 18.65 1.49 -13.69
N LYS A 167 19.52 0.97 -12.82
CA LYS A 167 19.15 -0.02 -11.82
C LYS A 167 18.23 0.57 -10.74
N ALA A 168 18.53 1.77 -10.28
CA ALA A 168 17.76 2.45 -9.23
C ALA A 168 16.34 2.77 -9.70
N ILE A 169 16.18 3.28 -10.93
CA ILE A 169 14.86 3.69 -11.42
C ILE A 169 13.91 2.50 -11.52
N VAL A 170 14.37 1.33 -11.96
CA VAL A 170 13.54 0.11 -12.08
C VAL A 170 12.99 -0.34 -10.72
N ALA A 171 13.70 -0.07 -9.63
CA ALA A 171 13.30 -0.48 -8.28
C ALA A 171 12.51 0.61 -7.52
N ALA A 172 12.64 1.87 -7.92
CA ALA A 172 12.06 3.02 -7.22
C ALA A 172 10.54 3.09 -7.39
N VAL A 173 9.81 3.17 -6.28
CA VAL A 173 8.34 3.30 -6.24
C VAL A 173 7.86 4.52 -5.48
N ASP A 174 8.77 5.26 -4.84
CA ASP A 174 8.47 6.50 -4.12
C ASP A 174 8.75 7.71 -5.02
N GLU A 175 7.78 8.62 -5.11
CA GLU A 175 7.82 9.83 -5.94
C GLU A 175 9.12 10.62 -5.78
N ASP A 176 9.56 10.87 -4.54
CA ASP A 176 10.73 11.70 -4.28
C ASP A 176 12.05 11.07 -4.77
N GLN A 177 12.16 9.74 -4.68
CA GLN A 177 13.30 8.99 -5.23
C GLN A 177 13.25 8.97 -6.75
N VAL A 178 12.08 8.71 -7.34
CA VAL A 178 11.89 8.72 -8.79
C VAL A 178 12.18 10.10 -9.38
N ASP A 179 11.76 11.18 -8.71
CA ASP A 179 12.07 12.56 -9.08
C ASP A 179 13.58 12.84 -9.09
N THR A 180 14.27 12.35 -8.07
CA THR A 180 15.72 12.51 -7.95
C THR A 180 16.43 11.76 -9.08
N ILE A 181 16.07 10.49 -9.28
CA ILE A 181 16.67 9.63 -10.30
C ILE A 181 16.35 10.13 -11.71
N SER A 182 15.11 10.52 -12.00
CA SER A 182 14.69 10.99 -13.33
C SER A 182 15.44 12.26 -13.75
N LYS A 183 15.71 13.18 -12.81
CA LYS A 183 16.56 14.35 -13.06
C LYS A 183 18.00 13.96 -13.41
N ALA A 184 18.54 12.91 -12.79
CA ALA A 184 19.86 12.39 -13.12
C ALA A 184 19.87 11.70 -14.50
N LEU A 185 18.87 10.86 -14.79
CA LEU A 185 18.69 10.21 -16.10
C LEU A 185 18.61 11.24 -17.23
N LYS A 186 17.86 12.33 -17.03
CA LYS A 186 17.75 13.43 -18.00
C LYS A 186 19.10 14.09 -18.31
N LYS A 187 19.96 14.28 -17.32
CA LYS A 187 21.32 14.84 -17.53
C LYS A 187 22.23 13.91 -18.32
N LEU A 188 21.94 12.61 -18.32
CA LEU A 188 22.67 11.58 -19.06
C LEU A 188 22.02 11.26 -20.43
N ASP A 189 21.03 12.06 -20.84
CA ASP A 189 20.22 11.86 -22.05
C ASP A 189 19.57 10.46 -22.11
N ILE A 190 19.19 9.92 -20.95
CA ILE A 190 18.47 8.65 -20.84
C ILE A 190 16.97 8.98 -20.79
N PRO A 191 16.16 8.49 -21.75
CA PRO A 191 14.74 8.74 -21.76
C PRO A 191 14.09 8.08 -20.55
N PHE A 192 13.15 8.79 -19.93
CA PHE A 192 12.36 8.31 -18.82
C PHE A 192 10.92 8.79 -18.99
N ASN A 193 9.97 7.88 -18.88
CA ASN A 193 8.54 8.18 -18.96
C ASN A 193 7.94 8.00 -17.57
N TYR A 194 7.58 9.11 -16.93
CA TYR A 194 7.02 9.15 -15.58
C TYR A 194 5.61 8.54 -15.54
N VAL A 195 4.80 8.76 -16.59
CA VAL A 195 3.45 8.18 -16.74
C VAL A 195 3.53 6.66 -16.76
N ASP A 196 4.41 6.12 -17.60
CA ASP A 196 4.62 4.68 -17.72
C ASP A 196 5.16 4.10 -16.41
N HIS A 197 6.25 4.67 -15.87
CA HIS A 197 6.91 4.18 -14.65
C HIS A 197 5.96 4.00 -13.46
N PHE A 198 5.01 4.91 -13.28
CA PHE A 198 4.04 4.85 -12.19
C PHE A 198 2.72 4.17 -12.53
N GLY A 199 2.47 3.83 -13.80
CA GLY A 199 1.18 3.31 -14.26
C GLY A 199 0.07 4.36 -14.15
N LEU A 200 0.40 5.62 -14.42
CA LEU A 200 -0.55 6.73 -14.43
C LEU A 200 -1.53 6.56 -15.59
N VAL A 201 -2.80 6.79 -15.32
CA VAL A 201 -3.86 6.72 -16.33
C VAL A 201 -4.12 8.12 -16.87
N VAL A 202 -3.84 8.31 -18.16
CA VAL A 202 -3.92 9.62 -18.83
C VAL A 202 -4.99 9.69 -19.92
N ASP A 203 -5.53 8.55 -20.34
CA ASP A 203 -6.63 8.46 -21.31
C ASP A 203 -7.98 8.30 -20.61
N TRP A 204 -8.87 9.25 -20.86
CA TRP A 204 -10.15 9.37 -20.19
C TRP A 204 -11.28 9.71 -21.16
N TYR A 205 -12.48 9.31 -20.78
CA TYR A 205 -13.72 9.97 -21.19
C TYR A 205 -14.17 10.85 -20.04
N VAL A 206 -14.58 12.08 -20.33
CA VAL A 206 -15.07 13.05 -19.33
C VAL A 206 -16.51 13.43 -19.66
N ILE A 207 -17.36 13.50 -18.63
CA ILE A 207 -18.72 14.02 -18.77
C ILE A 207 -19.10 14.89 -17.57
N GLY A 208 -19.70 16.02 -17.87
CA GLY A 208 -20.13 16.98 -16.87
C GLY A 208 -20.22 18.39 -17.45
N PRO A 209 -20.54 19.40 -16.63
CA PRO A 209 -20.79 19.26 -15.21
C PRO A 209 -22.25 18.94 -14.87
N PHE A 210 -22.46 18.13 -13.85
CA PHE A 210 -23.74 17.96 -13.15
C PHE A 210 -23.80 18.86 -11.89
N ASP A 211 -24.99 19.01 -11.31
CA ASP A 211 -25.21 19.95 -10.21
C ASP A 211 -24.59 19.46 -8.88
N ASN A 212 -23.63 20.20 -8.33
CA ASN A 212 -23.12 20.01 -6.96
C ASN A 212 -23.37 21.22 -6.08
N ARG A 213 -24.31 22.11 -6.43
CA ARG A 213 -24.60 23.28 -5.59
C ARG A 213 -24.98 22.87 -4.18
N GLU A 214 -24.48 23.59 -3.19
CA GLU A 214 -24.62 23.31 -1.77
C GLU A 214 -24.07 21.91 -1.40
N MET A 215 -23.10 21.42 -2.18
CA MET A 215 -22.48 20.08 -2.08
C MET A 215 -23.47 18.91 -2.25
N LYS A 216 -24.70 19.17 -2.71
CA LYS A 216 -25.76 18.15 -2.79
C LYS A 216 -25.49 17.06 -3.82
N GLY A 217 -24.58 17.29 -4.76
CA GLY A 217 -24.31 16.40 -5.89
C GLY A 217 -23.58 15.13 -5.46
N PHE A 218 -22.80 15.16 -4.38
CA PHE A 218 -22.04 14.01 -3.89
C PHE A 218 -22.92 12.75 -3.66
N PRO A 219 -24.01 12.79 -2.88
CA PRO A 219 -24.89 11.64 -2.67
C PRO A 219 -25.82 11.33 -3.84
N VAL A 220 -26.01 12.24 -4.80
CA VAL A 220 -26.95 12.06 -5.93
C VAL A 220 -26.39 11.05 -6.94
N PRO A 221 -27.14 9.98 -7.29
CA PRO A 221 -26.73 9.02 -8.31
C PRO A 221 -27.07 9.53 -9.72
N TYR A 222 -26.18 10.33 -10.29
CA TYR A 222 -26.32 10.80 -11.68
C TYR A 222 -26.25 9.63 -12.67
N PRO A 223 -26.73 9.81 -13.92
CA PRO A 223 -26.80 8.72 -14.89
C PRO A 223 -25.51 7.91 -15.10
N PRO A 224 -24.29 8.51 -15.14
CA PRO A 224 -23.05 7.76 -15.25
C PRO A 224 -22.82 6.70 -14.15
N GLU A 225 -23.39 6.89 -12.94
CA GLU A 225 -23.28 5.90 -11.84
C GLU A 225 -24.15 4.65 -12.06
N LYS A 226 -25.11 4.71 -12.99
CA LYS A 226 -26.03 3.60 -13.28
C LYS A 226 -25.58 2.79 -14.48
N GLU A 227 -25.08 3.48 -15.50
CA GLU A 227 -24.61 2.88 -16.74
C GLU A 227 -23.69 3.87 -17.47
N VAL A 228 -22.53 3.40 -17.94
CA VAL A 228 -21.65 4.17 -18.80
C VAL A 228 -22.04 3.93 -20.27
N ARG A 229 -22.78 4.87 -20.85
CA ARG A 229 -23.08 4.91 -22.29
C ARG A 229 -22.37 6.08 -22.94
N LEU A 230 -21.27 5.81 -23.65
CA LEU A 230 -20.36 6.82 -24.20
C LEU A 230 -21.00 7.69 -25.31
N ASP A 231 -22.10 7.24 -25.91
CA ASP A 231 -22.88 7.95 -26.93
C ASP A 231 -24.09 8.71 -26.37
N ALA A 232 -24.37 8.59 -25.06
CA ALA A 232 -25.53 9.20 -24.44
C ALA A 232 -25.35 10.70 -24.16
N THR A 233 -26.49 11.39 -24.10
CA THR A 233 -26.60 12.78 -23.63
C THR A 233 -27.48 12.82 -22.39
N TYR A 234 -27.09 13.60 -21.39
CA TYR A 234 -27.82 13.77 -20.13
C TYR A 234 -28.03 15.24 -19.80
N GLU A 235 -29.03 15.54 -18.97
CA GLU A 235 -29.21 16.88 -18.41
C GLU A 235 -28.09 17.18 -17.39
N GLY A 236 -27.24 18.14 -17.70
CA GLY A 236 -26.22 18.68 -16.81
C GLY A 236 -26.68 19.94 -16.08
N GLN A 237 -25.73 20.66 -15.48
CA GLN A 237 -26.02 21.80 -14.61
C GLN A 237 -26.58 23.03 -15.35
N LYS A 238 -26.08 23.32 -16.56
CA LYS A 238 -26.51 24.45 -17.40
C LYS A 238 -27.13 24.04 -18.74
N GLY A 239 -27.30 22.74 -18.96
CA GLY A 239 -27.81 22.19 -20.21
C GLY A 239 -27.29 20.77 -20.45
N PRO A 240 -27.55 20.21 -21.63
CA PRO A 240 -27.17 18.84 -21.96
C PRO A 240 -25.64 18.64 -21.97
N VAL A 241 -25.17 17.52 -21.44
CA VAL A 241 -23.77 17.09 -21.39
C VAL A 241 -23.61 15.70 -22.02
N LYS A 242 -22.44 15.44 -22.60
CA LYS A 242 -22.08 14.17 -23.27
C LYS A 242 -20.66 13.79 -22.90
N TRP A 243 -20.28 12.54 -23.13
CA TRP A 243 -18.91 12.09 -22.96
C TRP A 243 -18.00 12.68 -24.05
N GLU A 244 -16.83 13.15 -23.65
CA GLU A 244 -15.77 13.60 -24.55
C GLU A 244 -14.47 12.90 -24.22
N GLN A 245 -13.72 12.49 -25.25
CA GLN A 245 -12.39 11.91 -25.06
C GLN A 245 -11.40 12.99 -24.63
N PHE A 246 -10.54 12.64 -23.69
CA PHE A 246 -9.51 13.51 -23.15
C PHE A 246 -8.22 12.69 -22.92
N HIS A 247 -7.10 13.27 -23.32
CA HIS A 247 -5.77 12.76 -23.03
C HIS A 247 -5.01 13.81 -22.24
N SER A 248 -4.42 13.43 -21.10
CA SER A 248 -3.54 14.33 -20.36
C SER A 248 -2.15 14.35 -20.96
N GLU A 249 -1.68 15.53 -21.34
CA GLU A 249 -0.33 15.78 -21.85
C GLU A 249 0.69 16.10 -20.74
N GLU A 250 0.24 16.18 -19.49
CA GLU A 250 1.10 16.51 -18.35
C GLU A 250 2.00 15.31 -18.00
N SER A 251 3.28 15.55 -17.76
CA SER A 251 4.25 14.47 -17.52
C SER A 251 4.00 13.70 -16.22
N ASP A 252 3.32 14.31 -15.25
CA ASP A 252 2.90 13.66 -14.00
C ASP A 252 1.51 13.01 -14.11
N GLY A 253 0.89 13.03 -15.30
CA GLY A 253 -0.44 12.50 -15.58
C GLY A 253 -1.59 13.24 -14.90
N ALA A 254 -1.33 14.32 -14.16
CA ALA A 254 -2.38 15.11 -13.53
C ALA A 254 -3.13 15.94 -14.57
N PHE A 255 -4.38 16.29 -14.30
CA PHE A 255 -5.14 17.22 -15.13
C PHE A 255 -6.19 17.97 -14.30
N ASP A 256 -6.63 19.11 -14.82
CA ASP A 256 -7.58 20.01 -14.16
C ASP A 256 -8.93 20.00 -14.88
N LEU A 257 -9.96 19.48 -14.20
CA LEU A 257 -11.32 19.38 -14.72
C LEU A 257 -11.92 20.76 -15.00
N ALA A 258 -11.51 21.79 -14.27
CA ALA A 258 -11.98 23.16 -14.52
C ALA A 258 -11.53 23.72 -15.89
N LYS A 259 -10.55 23.08 -16.55
CA LYS A 259 -10.14 23.41 -17.93
C LYS A 259 -10.92 22.61 -18.98
N LEU A 260 -11.66 21.59 -18.58
CA LEU A 260 -12.37 20.67 -19.48
C LEU A 260 -13.88 20.92 -19.51
N THR A 261 -14.46 21.35 -18.39
CA THR A 261 -15.90 21.56 -18.26
C THR A 261 -16.25 22.92 -17.65
N GLU A 262 -17.41 23.45 -18.02
CA GLU A 262 -17.96 24.67 -17.44
C GLU A 262 -19.47 24.54 -17.17
N PRO A 263 -19.99 25.12 -16.05
CA PRO A 263 -19.27 25.81 -14.98
C PRO A 263 -18.60 24.83 -13.99
N HIS A 264 -17.48 25.21 -13.37
CA HIS A 264 -16.74 24.34 -12.43
C HIS A 264 -17.07 24.55 -10.94
N LYS A 265 -17.83 25.60 -10.58
CA LYS A 265 -18.25 25.85 -9.19
C LYS A 265 -19.56 25.12 -8.88
N GLY A 266 -19.58 24.39 -7.77
CA GLY A 266 -20.75 23.57 -7.42
C GLY A 266 -21.06 22.59 -8.54
N ALA A 267 -20.02 21.93 -9.05
CA ALA A 267 -20.06 21.05 -10.20
C ALA A 267 -19.65 19.61 -9.83
N VAL A 268 -20.20 18.63 -10.54
CA VAL A 268 -19.74 17.25 -10.53
C VAL A 268 -19.32 16.86 -11.95
N ASP A 269 -18.12 16.34 -12.09
CA ASP A 269 -17.69 15.66 -13.31
C ASP A 269 -17.48 14.18 -13.03
N TYR A 270 -17.69 13.38 -14.07
CA TYR A 270 -17.29 11.98 -14.10
C TYR A 270 -16.18 11.80 -15.11
N ILE A 271 -15.16 11.04 -14.73
CA ILE A 271 -14.13 10.55 -15.62
C ILE A 271 -14.21 9.02 -15.69
N TYR A 272 -14.01 8.48 -16.88
CA TYR A 272 -14.16 7.06 -17.16
C TYR A 272 -13.02 6.55 -18.03
N THR A 273 -12.55 5.33 -17.76
CA THR A 273 -11.63 4.63 -18.65
C THR A 273 -11.88 3.12 -18.62
N GLU A 274 -11.38 2.43 -19.64
CA GLU A 274 -11.34 0.97 -19.69
C GLU A 274 -9.89 0.50 -19.52
N PHE A 275 -9.65 -0.42 -18.59
CA PHE A 275 -8.33 -0.95 -18.31
C PHE A 275 -8.26 -2.45 -18.61
N ASN A 276 -7.43 -2.86 -19.56
CA ASN A 276 -7.29 -4.25 -19.96
C ASN A 276 -6.19 -4.94 -19.15
N ALA A 277 -6.55 -5.76 -18.16
CA ALA A 277 -5.58 -6.45 -17.31
C ALA A 277 -5.16 -7.80 -17.92
N GLY A 278 -3.86 -8.09 -17.95
CA GLY A 278 -3.34 -9.38 -18.43
C GLY A 278 -3.80 -10.60 -17.62
N GLY A 279 -4.28 -10.38 -16.40
CA GLY A 279 -4.82 -11.42 -15.53
C GLY A 279 -5.55 -10.83 -14.33
N ALA A 280 -6.33 -11.67 -13.64
CA ALA A 280 -6.97 -11.29 -12.39
C ALA A 280 -5.90 -11.13 -11.30
N GLN A 281 -5.92 -9.98 -10.61
CA GLN A 281 -4.90 -9.65 -9.60
C GLN A 281 -5.44 -8.64 -8.60
N ASP A 282 -4.91 -8.69 -7.37
CA ASP A 282 -5.12 -7.66 -6.36
C ASP A 282 -4.26 -6.43 -6.73
N VAL A 283 -4.85 -5.23 -6.64
CA VAL A 283 -4.21 -3.96 -7.00
C VAL A 283 -4.53 -2.88 -5.97
N GLU A 284 -3.85 -1.76 -6.10
CA GLU A 284 -4.20 -0.50 -5.47
C GLU A 284 -4.53 0.54 -6.53
N PHE A 285 -5.72 1.13 -6.38
CA PHE A 285 -6.13 2.32 -7.10
C PHE A 285 -5.70 3.52 -6.27
N ARG A 286 -4.71 4.27 -6.77
CA ARG A 286 -4.17 5.42 -6.06
C ARG A 286 -4.56 6.71 -6.74
N LEU A 287 -5.01 7.69 -5.94
CA LEU A 287 -5.58 8.93 -6.43
C LEU A 287 -5.06 10.14 -5.65
N GLY A 288 -4.72 11.21 -6.36
CA GLY A 288 -4.49 12.54 -5.83
C GLY A 288 -5.62 13.49 -6.25
N THR A 289 -6.29 14.12 -5.28
CA THR A 289 -7.25 15.20 -5.52
C THR A 289 -7.51 16.01 -4.26
N ALA A 290 -7.80 17.30 -4.41
CA ALA A 290 -8.26 18.14 -3.32
C ALA A 290 -9.78 18.07 -3.10
N ASN A 291 -10.51 17.31 -3.90
CA ASN A 291 -11.96 17.35 -4.01
C ASN A 291 -12.65 16.10 -3.46
N ALA A 292 -13.96 16.19 -3.22
CA ALA A 292 -14.75 15.02 -2.85
C ALA A 292 -14.88 14.08 -4.05
N TRP A 293 -14.82 12.78 -3.81
CA TRP A 293 -14.81 11.80 -4.90
C TRP A 293 -15.37 10.44 -4.53
N LYS A 294 -15.72 9.68 -5.57
CA LYS A 294 -16.15 8.28 -5.50
C LYS A 294 -15.50 7.49 -6.64
N LEU A 295 -15.24 6.20 -6.41
CA LEU A 295 -14.66 5.29 -7.39
C LEU A 295 -15.52 4.05 -7.52
N TRP A 296 -15.82 3.70 -8.76
CA TRP A 296 -16.42 2.44 -9.14
C TRP A 296 -15.45 1.66 -10.02
N VAL A 297 -15.41 0.35 -9.79
CA VAL A 297 -14.64 -0.60 -10.59
C VAL A 297 -15.56 -1.74 -10.97
N ASN A 298 -15.73 -2.01 -12.27
CA ASN A 298 -16.67 -3.02 -12.75
C ASN A 298 -18.09 -2.85 -12.17
N ASP A 299 -18.57 -1.61 -12.16
CA ASP A 299 -19.88 -1.18 -11.67
C ASP A 299 -20.10 -1.34 -10.15
N GLU A 300 -19.08 -1.76 -9.41
CA GLU A 300 -19.09 -1.84 -7.95
C GLU A 300 -18.49 -0.57 -7.33
N LEU A 301 -19.21 0.08 -6.41
CA LEU A 301 -18.69 1.21 -5.64
C LEU A 301 -17.62 0.70 -4.64
N VAL A 302 -16.36 1.02 -4.89
CA VAL A 302 -15.24 0.57 -4.05
C VAL A 302 -14.78 1.62 -3.05
N PHE A 303 -15.04 2.91 -3.31
CA PHE A 303 -14.63 3.98 -2.41
C PHE A 303 -15.49 5.23 -2.54
N ALA A 304 -15.70 5.94 -1.43
CA ALA A 304 -16.37 7.23 -1.38
C ALA A 304 -15.80 8.10 -0.25
N ARG A 305 -15.48 9.36 -0.54
CA ARG A 305 -15.05 10.33 0.47
C ARG A 305 -15.54 11.73 0.13
N GLU A 306 -16.36 12.28 1.02
CA GLU A 306 -16.89 13.64 0.92
C GLU A 306 -16.02 14.61 1.71
N GLU A 307 -14.84 14.91 1.19
CA GLU A 307 -13.91 15.87 1.80
C GLU A 307 -13.36 16.80 0.73
N TYR A 308 -13.38 18.10 1.00
CA TYR A 308 -12.94 19.15 0.09
C TYR A 308 -11.73 19.88 0.69
N HIS A 309 -10.89 20.44 -0.18
CA HIS A 309 -9.77 21.33 0.15
C HIS A 309 -8.65 20.70 0.97
N ARG A 310 -8.41 19.39 0.80
CA ARG A 310 -7.36 18.65 1.55
C ARG A 310 -5.96 18.77 0.93
N GLY A 311 -5.76 19.72 0.01
CA GLY A 311 -4.62 19.73 -0.89
C GLY A 311 -4.58 18.50 -1.79
N MET A 312 -3.61 18.44 -2.69
CA MET A 312 -3.37 17.31 -3.58
C MET A 312 -1.93 16.83 -3.40
N ARG A 313 -1.75 15.55 -3.09
CA ARG A 313 -0.45 14.87 -3.02
C ARG A 313 -0.48 13.62 -3.90
N PHE A 314 0.67 13.21 -4.40
CA PHE A 314 0.81 11.92 -5.06
C PHE A 314 0.38 10.80 -4.11
N ASP A 315 -0.39 9.84 -4.62
CA ASP A 315 -0.91 8.71 -3.85
C ASP A 315 -1.63 9.09 -2.54
N GLN A 316 -2.25 10.29 -2.49
CA GLN A 316 -2.95 10.79 -1.29
C GLN A 316 -4.02 9.83 -0.77
N TYR A 317 -4.68 9.13 -1.68
CA TYR A 317 -5.62 8.06 -1.39
C TYR A 317 -5.12 6.76 -2.00
N ILE A 318 -5.14 5.69 -1.21
CA ILE A 318 -4.80 4.34 -1.63
C ILE A 318 -6.03 3.47 -1.36
N VAL A 319 -6.64 2.95 -2.42
CA VAL A 319 -7.83 2.10 -2.35
C VAL A 319 -7.45 0.69 -2.80
N PRO A 320 -7.41 -0.30 -1.88
CA PRO A 320 -7.20 -1.69 -2.28
C PRO A 320 -8.40 -2.18 -3.11
N GLY A 321 -8.12 -2.93 -4.16
CA GLY A 321 -9.15 -3.44 -5.07
C GLY A 321 -8.66 -4.62 -5.88
N LYS A 322 -9.48 -5.05 -6.84
CA LYS A 322 -9.20 -6.21 -7.69
C LYS A 322 -9.51 -5.89 -9.14
N LEU A 323 -8.65 -6.36 -10.03
CA LEU A 323 -8.93 -6.43 -11.45
C LEU A 323 -9.35 -7.85 -11.82
N ARG A 324 -10.31 -7.99 -12.74
CA ARG A 324 -10.55 -9.24 -13.47
C ARG A 324 -9.59 -9.33 -14.65
N ALA A 325 -9.33 -10.54 -15.14
CA ALA A 325 -8.66 -10.71 -16.43
C ALA A 325 -9.46 -10.03 -17.55
N GLY A 326 -8.75 -9.38 -18.47
CA GLY A 326 -9.34 -8.63 -19.56
C GLY A 326 -9.81 -7.23 -19.14
N LYS A 327 -10.86 -6.75 -19.80
CA LYS A 327 -11.39 -5.39 -19.65
C LYS A 327 -12.01 -5.12 -18.28
N ASN A 328 -11.56 -4.06 -17.60
CA ASN A 328 -12.13 -3.53 -16.37
C ASN A 328 -12.67 -2.11 -16.63
N SER A 329 -13.88 -1.80 -16.16
CA SER A 329 -14.40 -0.42 -16.20
C SER A 329 -13.98 0.33 -14.94
N ILE A 330 -13.51 1.57 -15.11
CA ILE A 330 -13.12 2.46 -14.01
C ILE A 330 -13.87 3.76 -14.18
N LEU A 331 -14.71 4.12 -13.20
CA LEU A 331 -15.47 5.36 -13.19
C LEU A 331 -15.13 6.12 -11.91
N ILE A 332 -14.82 7.40 -12.03
CA ILE A 332 -14.55 8.28 -10.90
C ILE A 332 -15.48 9.48 -10.99
N LYS A 333 -16.16 9.77 -9.88
CA LYS A 333 -16.92 11.01 -9.68
C LYS A 333 -16.04 11.99 -8.93
N VAL A 334 -15.96 13.22 -9.39
CA VAL A 334 -15.19 14.29 -8.72
C VAL A 334 -16.09 15.50 -8.53
N CYS A 335 -16.19 15.98 -7.30
CA CYS A 335 -17.13 17.02 -6.90
C CYS A 335 -16.37 18.28 -6.48
N GLN A 336 -16.71 19.42 -7.06
CA GLN A 336 -16.21 20.74 -6.67
C GLN A 336 -17.32 21.55 -5.98
N ASN A 337 -16.99 22.28 -4.93
CA ASN A 337 -17.95 23.14 -4.22
C ASN A 337 -17.96 24.56 -4.80
N GLU A 338 -18.78 25.47 -4.26
CA GLU A 338 -18.89 26.85 -4.75
C GLU A 338 -17.89 27.82 -4.13
N GLN A 339 -16.91 27.32 -3.38
CA GLN A 339 -15.96 28.16 -2.69
C GLN A 339 -15.16 29.01 -3.69
N ASP A 340 -14.96 30.29 -3.38
CA ASP A 340 -14.44 31.28 -4.32
C ASP A 340 -13.02 31.75 -4.03
N GLN A 341 -12.43 31.33 -2.92
CA GLN A 341 -11.06 31.71 -2.60
C GLN A 341 -10.07 31.01 -3.53
N ASP A 342 -9.01 31.72 -3.94
CA ASP A 342 -8.03 31.26 -4.93
C ASP A 342 -7.43 29.89 -4.60
N TRP A 343 -7.19 29.62 -3.31
CA TRP A 343 -6.63 28.35 -2.83
C TRP A 343 -7.60 27.15 -2.95
N ALA A 344 -8.89 27.41 -3.11
CA ALA A 344 -9.96 26.42 -3.20
C ALA A 344 -10.37 26.10 -4.65
N GLN A 345 -9.71 26.71 -5.65
CA GLN A 345 -10.11 26.58 -7.06
C GLN A 345 -9.54 25.34 -7.76
N ARG A 346 -8.52 24.69 -7.19
CA ARG A 346 -7.88 23.52 -7.82
C ARG A 346 -8.87 22.35 -7.88
N TRP A 347 -9.31 22.00 -9.08
CA TRP A 347 -10.17 20.84 -9.36
C TRP A 347 -9.44 19.80 -10.20
N ALA A 348 -8.40 19.22 -9.62
CA ALA A 348 -7.47 18.35 -10.32
C ALA A 348 -7.55 16.90 -9.87
N VAL A 349 -7.18 16.00 -10.79
CA VAL A 349 -7.11 14.56 -10.56
C VAL A 349 -5.77 14.05 -11.08
N GLN A 350 -5.19 13.11 -10.34
CA GLN A 350 -4.13 12.23 -10.80
C GLN A 350 -4.50 10.83 -10.33
N PHE A 351 -4.42 9.83 -11.21
CA PHE A 351 -4.84 8.47 -10.91
C PHE A 351 -3.86 7.47 -11.49
N ARG A 352 -3.56 6.42 -10.73
CA ARG A 352 -2.73 5.31 -11.19
C ARG A 352 -3.23 3.98 -10.66
N ILE A 353 -2.82 2.92 -11.35
CA ILE A 353 -3.07 1.53 -10.95
C ILE A 353 -1.72 0.86 -10.72
N CYS A 354 -1.54 0.32 -9.53
CA CYS A 354 -0.30 -0.35 -9.15
C CYS A 354 -0.59 -1.62 -8.34
N ASN A 355 0.41 -2.48 -8.21
CA ASN A 355 0.30 -3.62 -7.31
C ASN A 355 0.43 -3.16 -5.84
N THR A 356 0.28 -4.08 -4.90
CA THR A 356 0.40 -3.80 -3.45
C THR A 356 1.80 -3.35 -3.02
N GLU A 357 2.79 -3.40 -3.91
CA GLU A 357 4.15 -2.93 -3.69
C GLU A 357 4.39 -1.51 -4.25
N GLY A 358 3.38 -0.92 -4.91
CA GLY A 358 3.45 0.40 -5.54
C GLY A 358 4.03 0.42 -6.96
N ARG A 359 4.35 -0.75 -7.54
CA ARG A 359 4.83 -0.88 -8.92
C ARG A 359 3.68 -0.80 -9.92
N ALA A 360 3.91 -0.13 -11.05
CA ALA A 360 2.92 0.02 -12.11
C ALA A 360 2.32 -1.33 -12.55
N VAL A 361 1.00 -1.32 -12.78
CA VAL A 361 0.32 -2.39 -13.52
C VAL A 361 -0.08 -1.79 -14.85
N HIS A 362 0.52 -2.28 -15.94
CA HIS A 362 0.25 -1.77 -17.28
C HIS A 362 -0.90 -2.54 -17.92
N PRO A 363 -1.73 -1.88 -18.75
CA PRO A 363 -2.73 -2.57 -19.55
C PRO A 363 -2.03 -3.43 -20.61
N VAL A 364 -2.65 -4.55 -20.97
CA VAL A 364 -2.24 -5.37 -22.13
C VAL A 364 -3.05 -4.96 -23.36
N GLU A 365 -2.47 -5.18 -24.54
CA GLU A 365 -3.17 -4.97 -25.82
C GLU A 365 -4.45 -5.81 -25.95
#